data_AF-A0A6A6DC69-F1
#
_entry.id   AF-A0A6A6DC69-F1
#
_cell.length_a   1.000
_cell.length_b   1.000
_cell.length_c   1.000
_cell.angle_alpha   90.00
_cell.angle_beta   90.00
_cell.angle_gamma   90.00
#
_symmetry.space_group_name_H-M   'P 1'
#
loop_
_entity.id
_entity.type
_entity.pdbx_description
1 polymer ?
#
loop_
_entity_poly.entity_id
_entity_poly.type
_entity_poly.pdbx_seq_one_letter_code
_entity_poly.pdbx_strand_id
1 'polypeptide(L)'
;MGSPEQSAVRCPATPTFHSSELEDSDESESHLVNDSGLRRFDIVQGELRWAKLYRTYPTPPRPVIPEPGKPGWVIPEDIISLSSQMMRIRGVIKEWLPSPIATDIERTLIAATAMATTANGFKRQLESTQAAEMARAERRKRSRRTLDIGGGPLYAKDGRAMIKKRREDEIAKQERELREKKAREVERICNKWKRLLPTIRNHDKKYSKRWASKINSFRNVSSW
;
A
#
# COMPACT_ATOMS: atom_id res chain seq x y z
N MET A 1 49.05 38.94 14.05
CA MET A 1 47.79 39.63 14.35
C MET A 1 46.79 39.26 13.27
N GLY A 2 45.81 38.44 13.59
CA GLY A 2 44.81 37.97 12.64
C GLY A 2 43.60 37.49 13.42
N SER A 3 42.58 38.32 13.48
CA SER A 3 41.28 37.99 14.08
C SER A 3 40.42 37.26 13.05
N PRO A 4 39.80 36.12 13.38
CA PRO A 4 38.72 35.58 12.59
C PRO A 4 37.38 36.07 13.14
N GLU A 5 36.62 36.75 12.29
CA GLU A 5 35.24 37.15 12.50
C GLU A 5 34.35 35.91 12.68
N GLN A 6 33.69 35.82 13.83
CA GLN A 6 32.67 34.82 14.11
C GLN A 6 31.33 35.32 13.57
N SER A 7 30.87 34.71 12.47
CA SER A 7 29.51 34.91 11.96
C SER A 7 28.52 34.09 12.79
N ALA A 8 27.89 34.74 13.76
CA ALA A 8 26.79 34.19 14.54
C ALA A 8 25.52 34.10 13.68
N VAL A 9 25.16 32.88 13.26
CA VAL A 9 23.87 32.59 12.62
C VAL A 9 22.78 32.73 13.68
N ARG A 10 22.00 33.82 13.59
CA ARG A 10 20.81 34.05 14.42
C ARG A 10 19.70 33.07 14.01
N CYS A 11 19.35 32.14 14.89
CA CYS A 11 18.13 31.35 14.76
C CYS A 11 16.90 32.26 14.99
N PRO A 12 15.84 32.18 14.17
CA PRO A 12 14.59 32.85 14.47
C PRO A 12 13.91 32.17 15.67
N ALA A 13 13.55 32.98 16.67
CA ALA A 13 12.82 32.55 17.85
C ALA A 13 11.44 32.00 17.46
N THR A 14 11.12 30.81 17.94
CA THR A 14 9.77 30.25 17.94
C THR A 14 8.84 31.16 18.75
N PRO A 15 7.64 31.53 18.25
CA PRO A 15 6.68 32.30 19.01
C PRO A 15 6.07 31.42 20.11
N THR A 16 6.26 31.82 21.36
CA THR A 16 5.57 31.29 22.52
C THR A 16 4.11 31.74 22.43
N PHE A 17 3.19 30.82 22.15
CA PHE A 17 1.76 31.09 22.25
C PHE A 17 1.39 31.19 23.73
N HIS A 18 1.00 32.40 24.15
CA HIS A 18 0.33 32.62 25.43
C HIS A 18 -1.06 32.02 25.34
N SER A 19 -1.32 31.00 26.18
CA SER A 19 -2.66 30.53 26.49
C SER A 19 -3.36 31.61 27.33
N SER A 20 -4.18 32.42 26.68
CA SER A 20 -5.17 33.26 27.36
C SER A 20 -6.37 32.40 27.75
N GLU A 21 -6.48 32.21 29.06
CA GLU A 21 -7.71 32.21 29.88
C GLU A 21 -9.01 31.73 29.22
N LEU A 22 -9.46 30.57 29.71
CA LEU A 22 -10.83 30.09 29.64
C LEU A 22 -11.77 31.13 30.28
N GLU A 23 -12.69 31.67 29.48
CA GLU A 23 -13.96 32.15 30.00
C GLU A 23 -14.97 30.99 29.88
N ASP A 24 -15.47 30.55 31.03
CA ASP A 24 -16.60 29.63 31.18
C ASP A 24 -17.86 30.29 30.60
N SER A 25 -18.25 29.90 29.38
CA SER A 25 -19.56 30.21 28.80
C SER A 25 -20.43 28.95 28.74
N ASP A 26 -21.30 28.82 29.74
CA ASP A 26 -22.39 27.84 29.82
C ASP A 26 -23.49 28.14 28.77
N GLU A 27 -23.22 27.89 27.48
CA GLU A 27 -24.22 27.98 26.39
C GLU A 27 -24.26 26.74 25.48
N SER A 28 -24.01 25.54 26.02
CA SER A 28 -23.85 24.32 25.21
C SER A 28 -25.09 23.43 25.02
N GLU A 29 -26.28 23.82 25.48
CA GLU A 29 -27.49 22.97 25.36
C GLU A 29 -28.45 23.32 24.21
N SER A 30 -28.34 24.48 23.57
CA SER A 30 -29.32 24.91 22.55
C SER A 30 -28.99 24.48 21.11
N HIS A 31 -27.75 24.04 20.83
CA HIS A 31 -27.31 23.67 19.48
C HIS A 31 -27.59 22.21 19.09
N LEU A 32 -27.85 21.30 20.04
CA LEU A 32 -28.06 19.87 19.76
C LEU A 32 -29.48 19.51 19.30
N VAL A 33 -30.48 20.30 19.69
CA VAL A 33 -31.89 19.99 19.36
C VAL A 33 -32.18 20.22 17.87
N ASN A 34 -31.53 21.22 17.25
CA ASN A 34 -31.71 21.56 15.84
C ASN A 34 -31.07 20.56 14.87
N ASP A 35 -30.03 19.84 15.28
CA ASP A 35 -29.34 18.87 14.41
C ASP A 35 -30.21 17.62 14.16
N SER A 36 -31.04 17.26 15.16
CA SER A 36 -31.98 16.14 15.04
C SER A 36 -33.13 16.45 14.06
N GLY A 37 -33.62 17.69 14.06
CA GLY A 37 -34.67 18.15 13.16
C GLY A 37 -34.18 18.25 11.71
N LEU A 38 -32.98 18.77 11.51
CA LEU A 38 -32.35 18.86 10.19
C LEU A 38 -32.09 17.48 9.59
N ARG A 39 -31.54 16.55 10.37
CA ARG A 39 -31.34 15.15 9.94
C ARG A 39 -32.66 14.46 9.58
N ARG A 40 -33.71 14.65 10.37
CA ARG A 40 -35.04 14.08 10.06
C ARG A 40 -35.62 14.67 8.77
N PHE A 41 -35.47 15.97 8.57
CA PHE A 41 -35.92 16.63 7.35
C PHE A 41 -35.14 16.13 6.12
N ASP A 42 -33.83 15.98 6.22
CA ASP A 42 -32.98 15.44 5.14
C ASP A 42 -33.31 13.97 4.84
N ILE A 43 -33.62 13.16 5.86
CA ILE A 43 -34.08 11.78 5.69
C ILE A 43 -35.42 11.76 4.93
N VAL A 44 -36.41 12.54 5.38
CA VAL A 44 -37.74 12.57 4.76
C VAL A 44 -37.70 13.13 3.33
N GLN A 45 -36.92 14.19 3.09
CA GLN A 45 -36.69 14.72 1.74
C GLN A 45 -35.95 13.72 0.86
N GLY A 46 -34.97 13.01 1.42
CA GLY A 46 -34.29 11.90 0.77
C GLY A 46 -35.28 10.82 0.34
N GLU A 47 -36.12 10.33 1.26
CA GLU A 47 -37.13 9.30 0.99
C GLU A 47 -38.14 9.72 -0.07
N LEU A 48 -38.63 10.97 -0.04
CA LEU A 48 -39.54 11.51 -1.05
C LEU A 48 -38.88 11.58 -2.43
N ARG A 49 -37.61 12.00 -2.51
CA ARG A 49 -36.83 12.03 -3.76
C ARG A 49 -36.62 10.62 -4.30
N TRP A 50 -36.27 9.66 -3.43
CA TRP A 50 -36.13 8.25 -3.79
C TRP A 50 -37.45 7.64 -4.25
N ALA A 51 -38.56 7.88 -3.56
CA ALA A 51 -39.88 7.38 -3.94
C ALA A 51 -40.33 7.93 -5.30
N LYS A 52 -40.01 9.20 -5.61
CA LYS A 52 -40.26 9.78 -6.93
C LYS A 52 -39.41 9.10 -8.00
N LEU A 53 -38.13 8.84 -7.73
CA LEU A 53 -37.21 8.11 -8.61
C LEU A 53 -37.65 6.67 -8.88
N TYR A 54 -38.07 5.92 -7.85
CA TYR A 54 -38.56 4.54 -7.99
C TYR A 54 -39.86 4.44 -8.81
N ARG A 55 -40.65 5.52 -8.88
CA ARG A 55 -41.84 5.58 -9.75
C ARG A 55 -41.51 5.83 -11.20
N THR A 56 -40.47 6.62 -11.50
CA THR A 56 -40.12 7.00 -12.88
C THR A 56 -39.20 6.01 -13.58
N TYR A 57 -38.41 5.24 -12.83
CA TYR A 57 -37.44 4.32 -13.42
C TYR A 57 -37.75 2.89 -12.99
N PRO A 58 -37.84 1.93 -13.94
CA PRO A 58 -38.03 0.53 -13.60
C PRO A 58 -36.87 0.12 -12.68
N THR A 59 -37.21 -0.47 -11.52
CA THR A 59 -36.21 -0.99 -10.58
C THR A 59 -35.26 -1.90 -11.35
N PRO A 60 -33.95 -1.58 -11.39
CA PRO A 60 -32.98 -2.49 -11.96
C PRO A 60 -33.05 -3.82 -11.19
N PRO A 61 -32.77 -4.97 -11.83
CA PRO A 61 -32.65 -6.23 -11.10
C PRO A 61 -31.70 -5.98 -9.95
N ARG A 62 -32.10 -6.36 -8.71
CA ARG A 62 -31.32 -6.08 -7.49
C ARG A 62 -29.85 -6.37 -7.80
N PRO A 63 -28.98 -5.35 -7.91
CA PRO A 63 -27.58 -5.63 -8.05
C PRO A 63 -27.23 -6.40 -6.78
N VAL A 64 -26.66 -7.59 -6.95
CA VAL A 64 -26.07 -8.32 -5.83
C VAL A 64 -24.89 -7.47 -5.41
N ILE A 65 -25.14 -6.46 -4.56
CA ILE A 65 -24.10 -5.67 -3.94
C ILE A 65 -23.33 -6.68 -3.12
N PRO A 66 -22.08 -7.01 -3.50
CA PRO A 66 -21.32 -7.98 -2.75
C PRO A 66 -21.11 -7.39 -1.36
N GLU A 67 -21.48 -8.15 -0.32
CA GLU A 67 -21.20 -7.74 1.05
C GLU A 67 -19.71 -7.42 1.20
N PRO A 68 -19.35 -6.39 1.99
CA PRO A 68 -17.95 -6.07 2.22
C PRO A 68 -17.22 -7.31 2.75
N GLY A 69 -16.21 -7.79 2.01
CA GLY A 69 -15.45 -9.02 2.33
C GLY A 69 -15.85 -10.27 1.54
N LYS A 70 -16.92 -10.23 0.71
CA LYS A 70 -17.26 -11.31 -0.24
C LYS A 70 -16.48 -11.18 -1.55
N PRO A 71 -16.34 -12.27 -2.36
CA PRO A 71 -15.51 -12.33 -3.57
C PRO A 71 -15.86 -11.36 -4.73
N GLY A 72 -16.70 -10.33 -4.51
CA GLY A 72 -16.97 -9.24 -5.46
C GLY A 72 -16.67 -7.83 -4.93
N TRP A 73 -16.39 -7.67 -3.63
CA TRP A 73 -16.07 -6.38 -3.00
C TRP A 73 -14.74 -6.48 -2.25
N VAL A 74 -13.66 -6.12 -2.93
CA VAL A 74 -12.31 -6.09 -2.37
C VAL A 74 -12.02 -4.67 -1.92
N ILE A 75 -11.69 -4.48 -0.64
CA ILE A 75 -11.20 -3.18 -0.15
C ILE A 75 -9.87 -2.93 -0.88
N PRO A 76 -9.75 -1.86 -1.67
CA PRO A 76 -8.54 -1.59 -2.42
C PRO A 76 -7.38 -1.29 -1.46
N GLU A 77 -6.39 -2.18 -1.43
CA GLU A 77 -5.18 -2.02 -0.61
C GLU A 77 -4.25 -0.93 -1.18
N ASP A 78 -4.31 -0.74 -2.51
CA ASP A 78 -3.44 0.16 -3.26
C ASP A 78 -4.22 1.19 -4.09
N ILE A 79 -3.61 2.35 -4.30
CA ILE A 79 -4.15 3.44 -5.13
C ILE A 79 -4.48 2.96 -6.55
N ILE A 80 -3.68 2.04 -7.10
CA ILE A 80 -3.88 1.45 -8.43
C ILE A 80 -5.15 0.57 -8.45
N SER A 81 -5.37 -0.19 -7.38
CA SER A 81 -6.58 -1.01 -7.24
C SER A 81 -7.84 -0.16 -7.07
N LEU A 82 -7.74 0.93 -6.29
CA LEU A 82 -8.81 1.91 -6.11
C LEU A 82 -9.19 2.58 -7.43
N SER A 83 -8.21 3.01 -8.23
CA SER A 83 -8.47 3.67 -9.51
C SER A 83 -9.10 2.72 -10.54
N SER A 84 -8.66 1.47 -10.57
CA SER A 84 -9.24 0.43 -11.45
C SER A 84 -10.70 0.12 -11.08
N GLN A 85 -11.00 -0.01 -9.79
CA GLN A 85 -12.38 -0.20 -9.32
C GLN A 85 -13.25 1.01 -9.62
N MET A 86 -12.73 2.23 -9.42
CA MET A 86 -13.49 3.45 -9.70
C MET A 86 -13.86 3.58 -11.18
N MET A 87 -13.01 3.15 -12.11
CA MET A 87 -13.35 3.11 -13.54
C MET A 87 -14.52 2.17 -13.84
N ARG A 88 -14.59 1.02 -13.15
CA ARG A 88 -15.72 0.08 -13.28
C ARG A 88 -17.01 0.68 -12.70
N ILE A 89 -16.92 1.30 -11.52
CA ILE A 89 -18.06 1.95 -10.85
C ILE A 89 -18.62 3.08 -11.73
N ARG A 90 -17.77 3.91 -12.36
CA ARG A 90 -18.21 4.96 -13.29
C ARG A 90 -18.96 4.39 -14.51
N GLY A 91 -18.48 3.28 -15.07
CA GLY A 91 -19.17 2.61 -16.18
C GLY A 91 -20.59 2.19 -15.80
N VAL A 92 -20.75 1.56 -14.63
CA VAL A 92 -22.06 1.16 -14.10
C VAL A 92 -22.94 2.37 -13.79
N ILE A 93 -22.40 3.43 -13.20
CA ILE A 93 -23.19 4.63 -12.90
C ILE A 93 -23.77 5.25 -14.17
N LYS A 94 -22.98 5.36 -15.24
CA LYS A 94 -23.43 5.93 -16.52
C LYS A 94 -24.47 5.08 -17.25
N GLU A 95 -24.38 3.76 -17.10
CA GLU A 95 -25.30 2.83 -17.76
C GLU A 95 -26.67 2.78 -17.07
N TRP A 96 -26.71 2.90 -15.75
CA TRP A 96 -27.92 2.65 -14.95
C TRP A 96 -28.61 3.90 -14.41
N LEU A 97 -27.92 5.04 -14.31
CA LEU A 97 -28.48 6.26 -13.73
C LEU A 97 -28.70 7.35 -14.79
N PRO A 98 -29.77 8.16 -14.65
CA PRO A 98 -29.95 9.35 -15.47
C PRO A 98 -28.75 10.30 -15.36
N SER A 99 -28.38 10.89 -16.50
CA SER A 99 -27.23 11.81 -16.63
C SER A 99 -27.04 12.80 -15.46
N PRO A 100 -28.06 13.57 -15.01
CA PRO A 100 -27.84 14.54 -13.93
C PRO A 100 -27.47 13.89 -12.58
N ILE A 101 -28.07 12.75 -12.25
CA ILE A 101 -27.82 12.03 -11.00
C ILE A 101 -26.47 11.32 -11.06
N ALA A 102 -26.14 10.74 -12.22
CA ALA A 102 -24.84 10.14 -12.48
C ALA A 102 -23.71 11.15 -12.27
N THR A 103 -23.84 12.39 -12.77
CA THR A 103 -22.79 13.40 -12.64
C THR A 103 -22.52 13.83 -11.19
N ASP A 104 -23.56 13.94 -10.36
CA ASP A 104 -23.38 14.32 -8.95
C ASP A 104 -22.73 13.19 -8.14
N ILE A 105 -23.12 11.94 -8.42
CA ILE A 105 -22.48 10.77 -7.81
C ILE A 105 -21.02 10.64 -8.27
N GLU A 106 -20.72 10.90 -9.55
CA GLU A 106 -19.34 10.90 -10.03
C GLU A 106 -18.47 11.95 -9.34
N ARG A 107 -19.00 13.18 -9.14
CA ARG A 107 -18.28 14.25 -8.43
C ARG A 107 -17.96 13.87 -7.00
N THR A 108 -18.93 13.30 -6.27
CA THR A 108 -18.72 12.87 -4.88
C THR A 108 -17.70 11.73 -4.80
N LEU A 109 -17.75 10.75 -5.73
CA LEU A 109 -16.76 9.68 -5.81
C LEU A 109 -15.34 10.21 -6.13
N ILE A 110 -15.22 11.21 -7.01
CA ILE A 110 -13.93 11.86 -7.30
C ILE A 110 -13.38 12.52 -6.03
N ALA A 111 -14.20 13.27 -5.30
CA ALA A 111 -13.78 13.91 -4.06
C ALA A 111 -13.36 12.89 -2.99
N ALA A 112 -14.17 11.84 -2.78
CA ALA A 112 -13.89 10.77 -1.82
C ALA A 112 -12.58 10.05 -2.15
N THR A 113 -12.33 9.75 -3.42
CA THR A 113 -11.09 9.09 -3.83
C THR A 113 -9.87 10.00 -3.72
N ALA A 114 -10.00 11.30 -4.01
CA ALA A 114 -8.94 12.27 -3.75
C ALA A 114 -8.59 12.34 -2.25
N MET A 115 -9.59 12.31 -1.36
CA MET A 115 -9.35 12.26 0.09
C MET A 115 -8.69 10.95 0.53
N ALA A 116 -9.08 9.82 -0.06
CA ALA A 116 -8.45 8.54 0.24
C ALA A 116 -6.97 8.49 -0.20
N THR A 117 -6.64 9.07 -1.36
CA THR A 117 -5.26 9.12 -1.83
C THR A 117 -4.39 10.05 -0.99
N THR A 118 -4.91 11.21 -0.55
CA THR A 118 -4.17 12.10 0.35
C THR A 118 -3.96 11.46 1.72
N ALA A 119 -4.97 10.81 2.29
CA ALA A 119 -4.85 10.06 3.55
C ALA A 119 -3.79 8.96 3.47
N ASN A 120 -3.76 8.18 2.39
CA ASN A 120 -2.71 7.19 2.14
C ASN A 120 -1.32 7.83 1.99
N GLY A 121 -1.24 9.03 1.38
CA GLY A 121 -0.02 9.82 1.33
C GLY A 121 0.52 10.18 2.71
N PHE A 122 -0.35 10.65 3.61
CA PHE A 122 0.02 10.97 4.99
C PHE A 122 0.44 9.74 5.78
N LYS A 123 -0.25 8.60 5.60
CA LYS A 123 0.15 7.33 6.22
C LYS A 123 1.57 6.92 5.82
N ARG A 124 1.90 6.98 4.53
CA ARG A 124 3.26 6.69 4.03
C ARG A 124 4.30 7.65 4.58
N GLN A 125 3.98 8.95 4.67
CA GLN A 125 4.87 9.94 5.28
C GLN A 125 5.11 9.62 6.76
N LEU A 126 4.07 9.27 7.52
CA LEU A 126 4.18 8.89 8.92
C LEU A 126 5.01 7.62 9.11
N GLU A 127 4.83 6.60 8.26
CA GLU A 127 5.67 5.39 8.28
C GLU A 127 7.14 5.74 7.99
N SER A 128 7.40 6.65 7.05
CA SER A 128 8.77 7.09 6.74
C SER A 128 9.42 7.90 7.85
N THR A 129 8.65 8.74 8.55
CA THR A 129 9.17 9.52 9.69
C THR A 129 9.42 8.60 10.88
N GLN A 130 8.52 7.66 11.16
CA GLN A 130 8.73 6.63 12.18
C GLN A 130 9.95 5.78 11.88
N ALA A 131 10.12 5.33 10.63
CA ALA A 131 11.31 4.61 10.20
C ALA A 131 12.58 5.45 10.38
N ALA A 132 12.53 6.75 10.05
CA ALA A 132 13.64 7.68 10.25
C ALA A 132 13.95 7.90 11.74
N GLU A 133 12.94 8.00 12.61
CA GLU A 133 13.10 8.10 14.05
C GLU A 133 13.69 6.82 14.65
N MET A 134 13.20 5.65 14.24
CA MET A 134 13.79 4.37 14.63
C MET A 134 15.25 4.29 14.21
N ALA A 135 15.58 4.69 12.97
CA ALA A 135 16.97 4.74 12.50
C ALA A 135 17.83 5.72 13.31
N ARG A 136 17.30 6.90 13.67
CA ARG A 136 18.00 7.88 14.54
C ARG A 136 18.20 7.31 15.94
N ALA A 137 17.19 6.66 16.52
CA ALA A 137 17.26 6.03 17.82
C ALA A 137 18.28 4.89 17.83
N GLU A 138 18.31 4.05 16.79
CA GLU A 138 19.34 3.03 16.62
C GLU A 138 20.74 3.64 16.51
N ARG A 139 20.93 4.72 15.73
CA ARG A 139 22.23 5.42 15.64
C ARG A 139 22.67 5.94 17.00
N ARG A 140 21.76 6.55 17.77
CA ARG A 140 22.03 7.02 19.14
C ARG A 140 22.41 5.85 20.06
N LYS A 141 21.69 4.72 19.99
CA LYS A 141 22.01 3.51 20.76
C LYS A 141 23.37 2.91 20.36
N ARG A 142 23.72 2.89 19.08
CA ARG A 142 25.04 2.44 18.61
C ARG A 142 26.16 3.34 19.13
N SER A 143 25.99 4.67 19.00
CA SER A 143 26.95 5.65 19.53
C SER A 143 27.16 5.49 21.04
N ARG A 144 26.08 5.30 21.82
CA ARG A 144 26.17 5.01 23.26
C ARG A 144 26.84 3.68 23.55
N ARG A 145 26.56 2.61 22.80
CA ARG A 145 27.27 1.32 22.98
C ARG A 145 28.79 1.44 22.75
N THR A 146 29.24 2.30 21.84
CA THR A 146 30.67 2.56 21.66
C THR A 146 31.29 3.29 22.86
N LEU A 147 30.49 4.04 23.62
CA LEU A 147 30.91 4.74 24.85
C LEU A 147 30.77 3.86 26.11
N ASP A 148 29.74 2.99 26.16
CA ASP A 148 29.44 2.08 27.28
C ASP A 148 30.37 0.86 27.31
N ILE A 149 30.96 0.47 26.18
CA ILE A 149 32.17 -0.37 26.15
C ILE A 149 33.30 0.55 26.59
N GLY A 150 33.36 0.80 27.90
CA GLY A 150 34.12 1.87 28.52
C GLY A 150 35.52 1.97 27.93
N GLY A 151 35.98 3.20 27.73
CA GLY A 151 37.34 3.55 27.30
C GLY A 151 38.43 3.16 28.30
N GLY A 152 38.24 2.06 29.04
CA GLY A 152 39.25 1.39 29.84
C GLY A 152 40.00 0.32 29.02
N PRO A 153 41.05 -0.28 29.59
CA PRO A 153 41.87 -1.26 28.90
C PRO A 153 41.07 -2.50 28.50
N LEU A 154 41.23 -2.93 27.24
CA LEU A 154 40.56 -4.11 26.71
C LEU A 154 41.27 -5.38 27.22
N TYR A 155 40.59 -6.16 28.06
CA TYR A 155 41.18 -7.38 28.63
C TYR A 155 41.30 -8.49 27.58
N ALA A 156 42.30 -9.36 27.72
CA ALA A 156 42.55 -10.45 26.76
C ALA A 156 41.34 -11.39 26.57
N LYS A 157 40.52 -11.58 27.61
CA LYS A 157 39.28 -12.38 27.54
C LYS A 157 38.24 -11.74 26.63
N ASP A 158 38.09 -10.42 26.68
CA ASP A 158 37.13 -9.66 25.87
C ASP A 158 37.57 -9.62 24.41
N GLY A 159 38.87 -9.45 24.16
CA GLY A 159 39.45 -9.54 22.82
C GLY A 159 39.18 -10.89 22.16
N ARG A 160 39.32 -12.00 22.91
CA ARG A 160 38.99 -13.35 22.42
C ARG A 160 37.49 -13.49 22.12
N ALA A 161 36.61 -12.96 22.97
CA ALA A 161 35.17 -12.99 22.75
C ALA A 161 34.75 -12.19 21.49
N MET A 162 35.37 -11.03 21.26
CA MET A 162 35.14 -10.23 20.04
C MET A 162 35.56 -10.97 18.77
N ILE A 163 36.71 -11.64 18.78
CA ILE A 163 37.17 -12.43 17.63
C ILE A 163 36.19 -13.57 17.36
N LYS A 164 35.71 -14.25 18.41
CA LYS A 164 34.72 -15.33 18.26
C LYS A 164 33.42 -14.82 17.63
N LYS A 165 32.87 -13.71 18.14
CA LYS A 165 31.68 -13.06 17.56
C LYS A 165 31.88 -12.65 16.12
N ARG A 166 33.04 -12.07 15.77
CA ARG A 166 33.36 -11.68 14.39
C ARG A 166 33.35 -12.89 13.46
N ARG A 167 33.91 -14.03 13.88
CA ARG A 167 33.87 -15.27 13.10
C ARG A 167 32.44 -15.80 12.93
N GLU A 168 31.64 -15.78 13.99
CA GLU A 168 30.23 -16.16 13.94
C GLU A 168 29.43 -15.27 12.97
N ASP A 169 29.65 -13.96 13.00
CA ASP A 169 29.02 -12.99 12.10
C ASP A 169 29.44 -13.20 10.63
N GLU A 170 30.72 -13.50 10.39
CA GLU A 170 31.25 -13.83 9.06
C GLU A 170 30.61 -15.10 8.50
N ILE A 171 30.49 -16.16 9.31
CA ILE A 171 29.79 -17.39 8.92
C ILE A 171 28.32 -17.09 8.60
N ALA A 172 27.63 -16.34 9.47
CA ALA A 172 26.24 -15.98 9.25
C ALA A 172 26.03 -15.10 7.99
N LYS A 173 27.02 -14.29 7.62
CA LYS A 173 27.01 -13.53 6.37
C LYS A 173 27.17 -14.46 5.16
N GLN A 174 28.13 -15.38 5.20
CA GLN A 174 28.35 -16.36 4.13
C GLN A 174 27.12 -17.26 3.91
N GLU A 175 26.46 -17.70 4.98
CA GLU A 175 25.23 -18.49 4.86
C GLU A 175 24.09 -17.72 4.19
N ARG A 176 23.95 -16.42 4.49
CA ARG A 176 22.95 -15.56 3.85
C ARG A 176 23.22 -15.41 2.35
N GLU A 177 24.48 -15.16 1.99
CA GLU A 177 24.88 -15.07 0.58
C GLU A 177 24.66 -16.40 -0.16
N LEU A 178 24.96 -17.54 0.47
CA LEU A 178 24.69 -18.86 -0.12
C LEU A 178 23.19 -19.10 -0.32
N ARG A 179 22.35 -18.74 0.66
CA ARG A 179 20.90 -18.84 0.52
C ARG A 179 20.37 -17.97 -0.62
N GLU A 180 20.86 -16.75 -0.75
CA GLU A 180 20.47 -15.85 -1.82
C GLU A 180 20.91 -16.37 -3.20
N LYS A 181 22.13 -16.88 -3.32
CA LYS A 181 22.62 -17.52 -4.56
C LYS A 181 21.74 -18.70 -4.96
N LYS A 182 21.38 -19.57 -4.01
CA LYS A 182 20.45 -20.70 -4.26
C LYS A 182 19.08 -20.22 -4.72
N ALA A 183 18.52 -19.20 -4.08
CA ALA A 183 17.23 -18.62 -4.47
C ALA A 183 17.26 -18.07 -5.91
N ARG A 184 18.32 -17.34 -6.28
CA ARG A 184 18.51 -16.81 -7.65
C ARG A 184 18.68 -17.93 -8.68
N GLU A 185 19.33 -19.04 -8.33
CA GLU A 185 19.47 -20.20 -9.22
C GLU A 185 18.11 -20.86 -9.46
N VAL A 186 17.32 -21.07 -8.40
CA VAL A 186 15.95 -21.60 -8.50
C VAL A 186 15.10 -20.69 -9.38
N GLU A 187 15.17 -19.37 -9.18
CA GLU A 187 14.44 -18.41 -10.00
C GLU A 187 14.85 -18.48 -11.48
N ARG A 188 16.15 -18.57 -11.78
CA ARG A 188 16.65 -18.77 -13.15
C ARG A 188 16.09 -20.04 -13.79
N ILE A 189 16.09 -21.14 -13.05
CA ILE A 189 15.53 -22.43 -13.50
C ILE A 189 14.03 -22.27 -13.76
N CYS A 190 13.27 -21.72 -12.81
CA CYS A 190 11.84 -21.50 -12.96
C CYS A 190 11.52 -20.60 -14.17
N ASN A 191 12.26 -19.52 -14.37
CA ASN A 191 12.05 -18.62 -15.51
C ASN A 191 12.39 -19.28 -16.84
N LYS A 192 13.44 -20.12 -16.89
CA LYS A 192 13.75 -20.95 -18.06
C LYS A 192 12.59 -21.89 -18.40
N TRP A 193 12.05 -22.59 -17.39
CA TRP A 193 10.91 -23.47 -17.58
C TRP A 193 9.64 -22.72 -18.00
N LYS A 194 9.34 -21.57 -17.40
CA LYS A 194 8.21 -20.71 -17.81
C LYS A 194 8.29 -20.32 -19.28
N ARG A 195 9.49 -20.07 -19.82
CA ARG A 195 9.71 -19.77 -21.24
C ARG A 195 9.55 -21.01 -22.14
N LEU A 196 10.00 -22.18 -21.70
CA LEU A 196 9.96 -23.41 -22.50
C LEU A 196 8.61 -24.13 -22.46
N LEU A 197 7.87 -24.03 -21.35
CA LEU A 197 6.61 -24.72 -21.11
C LEU A 197 5.56 -24.53 -22.21
N PRO A 198 5.30 -23.31 -22.73
CA PRO A 198 4.35 -23.12 -23.83
C PRO A 198 4.80 -23.84 -25.11
N THR A 199 6.08 -23.80 -25.43
CA THR A 199 6.67 -24.44 -26.61
C THR A 199 6.53 -25.96 -26.51
N ILE A 200 6.94 -26.55 -25.38
CA ILE A 200 6.80 -27.99 -25.10
C ILE A 200 5.33 -28.40 -25.20
N ARG A 201 4.42 -27.68 -24.52
CA ARG A 201 2.98 -27.95 -24.57
C ARG A 201 2.40 -27.87 -25.99
N ASN A 202 2.88 -26.93 -26.80
CA ASN A 202 2.46 -26.78 -28.19
C ASN A 202 2.97 -27.92 -29.08
N HIS A 203 4.21 -28.38 -28.88
CA HIS A 203 4.75 -29.56 -29.56
C HIS A 203 3.99 -30.82 -29.15
N ASP A 204 3.73 -31.03 -27.86
CA ASP A 204 2.95 -32.18 -27.36
C ASP A 204 1.55 -32.21 -27.94
N LYS A 205 0.87 -31.06 -28.02
CA LYS A 205 -0.44 -30.96 -28.70
C LYS A 205 -0.35 -31.37 -30.18
N LYS A 206 0.70 -30.95 -30.89
CA LYS A 206 0.91 -31.33 -32.29
C LYS A 206 1.19 -32.83 -32.43
N TYR A 207 2.06 -33.39 -31.60
CA TYR A 207 2.36 -34.82 -31.59
C TYR A 207 1.13 -35.67 -31.25
N SER A 208 0.41 -35.31 -30.18
CA SER A 208 -0.82 -35.99 -29.77
C SER A 208 -1.88 -35.97 -30.85
N LYS A 209 -2.03 -34.84 -31.56
CA LYS A 209 -2.91 -34.76 -32.74
C LYS A 209 -2.46 -35.71 -33.84
N ARG A 210 -1.17 -35.71 -34.22
CA ARG A 210 -0.64 -36.60 -35.27
C ARG A 210 -0.82 -38.08 -34.93
N TRP A 211 -0.59 -38.45 -33.67
CA TRP A 211 -0.81 -39.80 -33.16
C TRP A 211 -2.29 -40.20 -33.25
N ALA A 212 -3.20 -39.34 -32.77
CA ALA A 212 -4.64 -39.56 -32.88
C ALA A 212 -5.12 -39.66 -34.33
N SER A 213 -4.50 -38.91 -35.24
CA SER A 213 -4.77 -38.96 -36.69
C SER A 213 -4.16 -40.18 -37.40
N LYS A 214 -3.40 -41.04 -36.71
CA LYS A 214 -2.67 -42.20 -37.28
C LYS A 214 -1.77 -41.85 -38.49
N ILE A 215 -1.28 -40.61 -38.55
CA ILE A 215 -0.37 -40.17 -39.63
C ILE A 215 1.06 -40.58 -39.24
N ASN A 216 1.45 -41.81 -39.59
CA ASN A 216 2.83 -42.28 -39.46
C ASN A 216 3.66 -41.73 -40.62
N SER A 217 4.24 -40.55 -40.46
CA SER A 217 5.28 -40.07 -41.37
C SER A 217 6.60 -40.80 -41.05
N PHE A 218 6.88 -41.91 -41.71
CA PHE A 218 8.23 -42.47 -41.74
C PHE A 218 9.12 -41.50 -42.51
N ARG A 219 10.08 -40.87 -41.81
CA ARG A 219 11.17 -40.17 -42.50
C ARG A 219 12.07 -41.24 -43.06
N ASN A 220 12.17 -41.32 -44.39
CA ASN A 220 13.14 -42.21 -45.01
C ASN A 220 14.55 -41.64 -44.74
N VAL A 221 15.29 -42.26 -43.82
CA VAL A 221 16.62 -41.80 -43.40
C VAL A 221 17.69 -42.19 -44.43
N SER A 222 17.34 -42.99 -45.45
CA SER A 222 18.28 -43.46 -46.48
C SER A 222 18.62 -42.43 -47.56
N SER A 223 18.17 -41.17 -47.43
CA SER A 223 18.41 -40.10 -48.42
C SER A 223 19.24 -38.94 -47.86
N TRP A 224 20.12 -39.22 -46.89
CA TRP A 224 21.13 -38.29 -46.38
C TRP A 224 22.51 -38.82 -46.68
#